data_AF-A0A9X3EZ74-F1
#
_entry.id   AF-A0A9X3EZ74-F1
#
_cell.length_a   1.000
_cell.length_b   1.000
_cell.length_c   1.000
_cell.angle_alpha   90.00
_cell.angle_beta   90.00
_cell.angle_gamma   90.00
#
_symmetry.space_group_name_H-M   'P 1'
#
loop_
_entity.id
_entity.type
_entity.pdbx_description
1 polymer ?
#
loop_
_entity_poly.entity_id
_entity_poly.type
_entity_poly.pdbx_seq_one_letter_code
_entity_poly.pdbx_strand_id
1 'polypeptide(L)'
;MPKACRGLSLVCALSVAAIPSAQVHAAPAQPPAAGASPSTATPASPTTGGAAAPSLSGETIARASLAIDTNGAGPAGPVIHERLDEVGNRQLRRAEVLPGRGPRDPWIRITVRAVPGDEPGYVIGSGLYVGDDPVGDSVHETECRLCTEGEAVERGTSEIERLVPFVRDFAQAEREARLKAAAPPPELPKPEPPPPPKGLGGRGKAGVALLAVGGVGFVVGLGLAIKQPRPDPDMPLYSISTRPAGVATLSIGLAAAITGAVLLALDRKAAHRRVSWLPSVGRGAAGLSLAGSF
;
A
#
# COMPACT_ATOMS: atom_id res chain seq x y z
N MET A 1 23.72 40.54 -4.03
CA MET A 1 24.90 39.63 -3.91
C MET A 1 25.60 39.85 -2.58
N PRO A 2 25.46 38.91 -1.63
CA PRO A 2 26.60 38.38 -0.85
C PRO A 2 26.52 36.84 -0.75
N LYS A 3 27.52 36.09 -1.24
CA LYS A 3 28.64 35.48 -0.50
C LYS A 3 28.27 34.54 0.66
N ALA A 4 28.11 33.27 0.29
CA ALA A 4 28.74 32.07 0.86
C ALA A 4 28.84 31.93 2.40
N CYS A 5 28.01 31.04 2.94
CA CYS A 5 28.36 30.22 4.11
C CYS A 5 28.47 28.76 3.68
N ARG A 6 29.72 28.30 3.52
CA ARG A 6 30.10 26.88 3.49
C ARG A 6 30.31 26.43 4.92
N GLY A 7 29.64 25.36 5.34
CA GLY A 7 29.92 24.69 6.59
C GLY A 7 28.72 23.92 7.13
N LEU A 8 28.26 22.89 6.41
CA LEU A 8 27.37 21.90 7.03
C LEU A 8 28.22 20.75 7.57
N SER A 9 28.36 20.78 8.90
CA SER A 9 28.99 19.77 9.72
C SER A 9 28.18 18.48 9.68
N LEU A 10 28.86 17.41 9.29
CA LEU A 10 28.36 16.05 9.14
C LEU A 10 28.45 15.32 10.50
N VAL A 11 27.61 15.64 11.47
CA VAL A 11 27.38 14.79 12.66
C VAL A 11 25.96 15.05 13.18
N CYS A 12 24.97 14.35 12.64
CA CYS A 12 23.68 14.21 13.33
C CYS A 12 23.64 12.85 14.02
N ALA A 13 23.56 12.94 15.34
CA ALA A 13 23.53 11.86 16.29
C ALA A 13 22.38 10.89 16.01
N LEU A 14 22.71 9.59 16.02
CA LEU A 14 21.75 8.51 16.20
C LEU A 14 21.22 8.58 17.65
N SER A 15 20.18 9.38 17.87
CA SER A 15 19.43 9.35 19.12
C SER A 15 18.45 8.17 19.08
N VAL A 16 18.87 7.07 19.72
CA VAL A 16 18.00 5.93 20.04
C VAL A 16 16.96 6.40 21.07
N ALA A 17 15.75 6.72 20.61
CA ALA A 17 14.62 7.00 21.47
C ALA A 17 14.08 5.68 22.06
N ALA A 18 14.14 5.55 23.38
CA ALA A 18 13.52 4.47 24.13
C ALA A 18 11.99 4.59 24.04
N ILE A 19 11.33 3.53 23.57
CA ILE A 19 9.88 3.44 23.50
C ILE A 19 9.37 2.97 24.87
N PRO A 20 8.47 3.72 25.54
CA PRO A 20 7.87 3.27 26.80
C PRO A 20 6.87 2.13 26.56
N SER A 21 7.01 1.08 27.37
CA SER A 21 6.12 -0.08 27.43
C SER A 21 4.69 0.34 27.81
N ALA A 22 3.73 0.13 26.91
CA ALA A 22 2.32 0.28 27.21
C ALA A 22 1.82 -0.90 28.07
N GLN A 23 1.21 -0.60 29.22
CA GLN A 23 0.56 -1.58 30.07
C GLN A 23 -0.76 -2.02 29.44
N VAL A 24 -0.91 -3.33 29.23
CA VAL A 24 -2.14 -3.97 28.78
C VAL A 24 -3.10 -4.02 29.97
N HIS A 25 -4.16 -3.20 29.94
CA HIS A 25 -5.29 -3.37 30.84
C HIS A 25 -6.14 -4.54 30.36
N ALA A 26 -6.30 -5.54 31.22
CA ALA A 26 -7.14 -6.71 31.00
C ALA A 26 -8.62 -6.30 30.95
N ALA A 27 -9.31 -6.69 29.87
CA ALA A 27 -10.75 -6.52 29.73
C ALA A 27 -11.52 -7.54 30.61
N PRO A 28 -12.65 -7.15 31.23
CA PRO A 28 -13.48 -8.05 32.01
C PRO A 28 -14.23 -9.05 31.12
N ALA A 29 -14.30 -10.29 31.60
CA ALA A 29 -14.95 -11.43 30.97
C ALA A 29 -16.47 -11.22 30.80
N GLN A 30 -16.97 -11.47 29.58
CA GLN A 30 -18.41 -11.60 29.30
C GLN A 30 -18.89 -13.03 29.61
N PRO A 31 -20.08 -13.19 30.23
CA PRO A 31 -20.71 -14.50 30.43
C PRO A 31 -21.31 -15.07 29.13
N PRO A 32 -21.40 -16.41 29.00
CA PRO A 32 -21.89 -17.06 27.79
C PRO A 32 -23.42 -16.97 27.68
N ALA A 33 -23.90 -16.42 26.57
CA ALA A 33 -25.31 -16.49 26.19
C ALA A 33 -25.60 -17.85 25.53
N ALA A 34 -26.37 -18.68 26.23
CA ALA A 34 -27.01 -19.87 25.69
C ALA A 34 -28.22 -19.46 24.84
N GLY A 35 -28.30 -19.95 23.61
CA GLY A 35 -29.44 -19.70 22.72
C GLY A 35 -29.35 -20.58 21.48
N ALA A 36 -30.01 -21.74 21.56
CA ALA A 36 -30.13 -22.70 20.48
C ALA A 36 -30.84 -22.10 19.24
N SER A 37 -30.43 -22.54 18.05
CA SER A 37 -31.29 -22.48 16.86
C SER A 37 -30.96 -23.61 15.87
N PRO A 38 -31.99 -24.11 15.14
CA PRO A 38 -32.03 -25.43 14.52
C PRO A 38 -31.30 -25.52 13.18
N SER A 39 -30.81 -26.74 12.90
CA SER A 39 -30.33 -27.18 11.58
C SER A 39 -31.46 -27.16 10.55
N THR A 40 -31.27 -26.40 9.48
CA THR A 40 -32.05 -26.51 8.24
C THR A 40 -31.17 -27.05 7.12
N ALA A 41 -31.77 -27.97 6.37
CA ALA A 41 -31.19 -28.90 5.43
C ALA A 41 -30.38 -28.27 4.28
N THR A 42 -29.32 -28.99 3.91
CA THR A 42 -28.49 -28.80 2.72
C THR A 42 -29.25 -29.18 1.43
N PRO A 43 -29.42 -28.27 0.46
CA PRO A 43 -29.83 -28.63 -0.89
C PRO A 43 -28.63 -29.07 -1.74
N ALA A 44 -28.88 -30.06 -2.59
CA ALA A 44 -27.94 -30.75 -3.46
C ALA A 44 -27.19 -29.83 -4.45
N SER A 45 -25.96 -30.23 -4.76
CA SER A 45 -25.06 -29.58 -5.71
C SER A 45 -25.58 -29.65 -7.15
N PRO A 46 -25.63 -28.52 -7.89
CA PRO A 46 -25.84 -28.54 -9.32
C PRO A 46 -24.54 -28.85 -10.08
N THR A 47 -24.73 -29.67 -11.10
CA THR A 47 -23.85 -30.19 -12.14
C THR A 47 -22.85 -29.19 -12.72
N THR A 48 -21.60 -29.65 -12.83
CA THR A 48 -20.46 -29.03 -13.52
C THR A 48 -20.72 -28.89 -15.03
N GLY A 49 -21.35 -27.79 -15.44
CA GLY A 49 -21.39 -27.34 -16.82
C GLY A 49 -20.18 -26.48 -17.13
N GLY A 50 -19.44 -26.82 -18.20
CA GLY A 50 -18.20 -26.15 -18.61
C GLY A 50 -18.34 -24.63 -18.65
N ALA A 51 -17.60 -23.94 -17.78
CA ALA A 51 -17.52 -22.49 -17.73
C ALA A 51 -16.81 -21.99 -18.99
N ALA A 52 -17.60 -21.67 -20.01
CA ALA A 52 -17.16 -20.78 -21.08
C ALA A 52 -16.64 -19.50 -20.44
N ALA A 53 -15.38 -19.14 -20.72
CA ALA A 53 -14.76 -17.93 -20.21
C ALA A 53 -15.66 -16.73 -20.57
N PRO A 54 -16.21 -16.00 -19.58
CA PRO A 54 -17.12 -14.90 -19.86
C PRO A 54 -16.39 -13.85 -20.70
N SER A 55 -16.93 -13.55 -21.87
CA SER A 55 -16.46 -12.50 -22.76
C SER A 55 -16.41 -11.16 -22.01
N LEU A 56 -15.21 -10.58 -21.90
CA LEU A 56 -14.85 -9.37 -21.15
C LEU A 56 -15.47 -8.05 -21.68
N SER A 57 -16.51 -8.14 -22.51
CA SER A 57 -17.29 -7.02 -23.02
C SER A 57 -18.33 -6.51 -22.02
N GLY A 58 -18.30 -7.02 -20.78
CA GLY A 58 -19.22 -6.63 -19.72
C GLY A 58 -19.05 -5.17 -19.33
N GLU A 59 -20.18 -4.48 -19.21
CA GLU A 59 -20.32 -3.19 -18.54
C GLU A 59 -19.63 -3.23 -17.16
N THR A 60 -18.92 -2.17 -16.79
CA THR A 60 -18.18 -2.12 -15.52
C THR A 60 -19.19 -2.05 -14.38
N ILE A 61 -19.44 -3.17 -13.71
CA ILE A 61 -20.36 -3.22 -12.56
C ILE A 61 -19.73 -2.45 -11.39
N ALA A 62 -20.29 -1.28 -11.07
CA ALA A 62 -19.89 -0.49 -9.92
C ALA A 62 -20.26 -1.18 -8.60
N ARG A 63 -19.35 -1.15 -7.62
CA ARG A 63 -19.56 -1.73 -6.29
C ARG A 63 -19.18 -0.73 -5.22
N ALA A 64 -20.01 -0.58 -4.20
CA ALA A 64 -19.67 0.16 -2.99
C ALA A 64 -20.52 -0.33 -1.81
N SER A 65 -19.98 -0.19 -0.60
CA SER A 65 -20.74 -0.39 0.65
C SER A 65 -21.15 0.96 1.23
N LEU A 66 -22.30 1.03 1.88
CA LEU A 66 -22.76 2.23 2.60
C LEU A 66 -22.43 2.07 4.09
N ALA A 67 -21.76 3.07 4.67
CA ALA A 67 -21.48 3.15 6.10
C ALA A 67 -22.00 4.48 6.65
N ILE A 68 -22.84 4.40 7.67
CA ILE A 68 -23.51 5.55 8.26
C ILE A 68 -23.06 5.67 9.72
N ASP A 69 -22.57 6.84 10.11
CA ASP A 69 -22.20 7.16 11.49
C ASP A 69 -23.06 8.31 11.99
N THR A 70 -23.98 8.00 12.91
CA THR A 70 -24.86 8.98 13.57
C THR A 70 -24.56 9.12 15.06
N ASN A 71 -23.42 8.63 15.54
CA ASN A 71 -23.10 8.67 16.97
C ASN A 71 -23.07 10.11 17.54
N GLY A 72 -22.76 11.09 16.68
CA GLY A 72 -22.77 12.51 17.03
C GLY A 72 -24.13 13.21 16.88
N ALA A 73 -25.18 12.54 16.40
CA ALA A 73 -26.48 13.15 16.12
C ALA A 73 -27.42 13.24 17.35
N GLY A 74 -26.96 12.82 18.52
CA GLY A 74 -27.75 12.87 19.76
C GLY A 74 -28.94 11.89 19.75
N PRO A 75 -30.09 12.23 20.36
CA PRO A 75 -31.22 11.31 20.51
C PRO A 75 -31.88 10.93 19.18
N ALA A 76 -31.75 11.77 18.15
CA ALA A 76 -32.25 11.51 16.80
C ALA A 76 -31.40 10.48 16.02
N GLY A 77 -30.16 10.20 16.48
CA GLY A 77 -29.17 9.43 15.75
C GLY A 77 -29.63 8.04 15.28
N PRO A 78 -30.31 7.23 16.11
CA PRO A 78 -30.82 5.92 15.69
C PRO A 78 -31.87 6.01 14.57
N VAL A 79 -32.79 6.98 14.66
CA VAL A 79 -33.87 7.18 13.68
C VAL A 79 -33.28 7.65 12.33
N ILE A 80 -32.33 8.58 12.38
CA ILE A 80 -31.63 9.06 11.18
C ILE A 80 -30.83 7.91 10.54
N HIS A 81 -30.14 7.08 11.34
CA HIS A 81 -29.36 5.94 10.84
C HIS A 81 -30.24 4.93 10.09
N GLU A 82 -31.34 4.48 10.71
CA GLU A 82 -32.24 3.50 10.11
C GLU A 82 -32.84 4.02 8.79
N ARG A 83 -33.28 5.29 8.78
CA ARG A 83 -33.86 5.91 7.56
C ARG A 83 -32.82 6.11 6.46
N LEU A 84 -31.61 6.58 6.79
CA LEU A 84 -30.54 6.74 5.80
C LEU A 84 -30.06 5.40 5.25
N ASP A 85 -30.01 4.34 6.06
CA ASP A 85 -29.62 3.02 5.58
C ASP A 85 -30.67 2.46 4.60
N GLU A 86 -31.95 2.55 4.94
CA GLU A 86 -33.02 2.05 4.07
C GLU A 86 -33.09 2.82 2.75
N VAL A 87 -33.13 4.15 2.82
CA VAL A 87 -33.23 5.04 1.65
C VAL A 87 -31.94 5.00 0.84
N GLY A 88 -30.78 5.06 1.49
CA GLY A 88 -29.46 5.03 0.85
C GLY A 88 -29.22 3.75 0.07
N ASN A 89 -29.49 2.58 0.67
CA ASN A 89 -29.37 1.29 -0.05
C ASN A 89 -30.35 1.18 -1.22
N ARG A 90 -31.56 1.76 -1.09
CA ARG A 90 -32.53 1.83 -2.19
C ARG A 90 -32.01 2.71 -3.34
N GLN A 91 -31.40 3.85 -3.04
CA GLN A 91 -30.83 4.75 -4.04
C GLN A 91 -29.60 4.16 -4.74
N LEU A 92 -28.70 3.51 -4.00
CA LEU A 92 -27.54 2.83 -4.61
C LEU A 92 -27.98 1.74 -5.60
N ARG A 93 -29.01 0.95 -5.25
CA ARG A 93 -29.58 -0.05 -6.17
C ARG A 93 -30.20 0.57 -7.42
N ARG A 94 -30.92 1.70 -7.29
CA ARG A 94 -31.47 2.44 -8.44
C ARG A 94 -30.38 3.00 -9.34
N ALA A 95 -29.24 3.36 -8.77
CA ALA A 95 -28.05 3.81 -9.49
C ALA A 95 -27.17 2.67 -10.02
N GLU A 96 -27.64 1.42 -9.96
CA GLU A 96 -26.92 0.21 -10.39
C GLU A 96 -25.58 -0.02 -9.66
N VAL A 97 -25.43 0.55 -8.46
CA VAL A 97 -24.29 0.29 -7.57
C VAL A 97 -24.63 -0.92 -6.72
N LEU A 98 -23.88 -2.00 -6.92
CA LEU A 98 -24.05 -3.22 -6.12
C LEU A 98 -23.31 -3.12 -4.78
N PRO A 99 -23.71 -3.88 -3.76
CA PRO A 99 -22.95 -3.98 -2.52
C PRO A 99 -21.50 -4.43 -2.76
N GLY A 100 -20.58 -3.84 -1.98
CA GLY A 100 -19.18 -4.25 -1.90
C GLY A 100 -19.05 -5.72 -1.49
N ARG A 101 -18.03 -6.41 -2.01
CA ARG A 101 -17.70 -7.81 -1.75
C ARG A 101 -16.41 -7.99 -0.95
N GLY A 102 -15.59 -6.95 -0.82
CA GLY A 102 -14.33 -7.07 -0.11
C GLY A 102 -13.68 -5.74 0.27
N PRO A 103 -12.49 -5.80 0.89
CA PRO A 103 -11.81 -4.63 1.42
C PRO A 103 -11.23 -3.70 0.34
N ARG A 104 -11.26 -4.11 -0.93
CA ARG A 104 -10.84 -3.27 -2.08
C ARG A 104 -11.99 -2.45 -2.66
N ASP A 105 -13.23 -2.83 -2.38
CA ASP A 105 -14.37 -2.06 -2.84
C ASP A 105 -14.51 -0.81 -1.96
N PRO A 106 -14.87 0.35 -2.54
CA PRO A 106 -14.96 1.59 -1.80
C PRO A 106 -16.21 1.61 -0.89
N TRP A 107 -16.15 2.43 0.15
CA TRP A 107 -17.21 2.63 1.12
C TRP A 107 -17.66 4.08 1.04
N ILE A 108 -18.96 4.29 0.85
CA ILE A 108 -19.61 5.59 0.98
C ILE A 108 -19.82 5.82 2.47
N ARG A 109 -19.12 6.78 3.04
CA ARG A 109 -19.25 7.13 4.45
C ARG A 109 -20.11 8.38 4.57
N ILE A 110 -21.21 8.28 5.31
CA ILE A 110 -22.07 9.40 5.68
C ILE A 110 -21.98 9.58 7.19
N THR A 111 -21.56 10.76 7.64
CA THR A 111 -21.50 11.12 9.06
C THR A 111 -22.54 12.19 9.33
N VAL A 112 -23.33 12.03 10.39
CA VAL A 112 -24.31 13.02 10.82
C VAL A 112 -24.03 13.38 12.27
N ARG A 113 -23.83 14.67 12.53
CA ARG A 113 -23.55 15.21 13.87
C ARG A 113 -24.52 16.35 14.16
N ALA A 114 -25.01 16.44 15.39
CA ALA A 114 -25.78 17.60 15.81
C ALA A 114 -24.86 18.83 15.92
N VAL A 115 -25.35 19.99 15.49
CA VAL A 115 -24.65 21.26 15.72
C VAL A 115 -24.72 21.57 17.22
N PRO A 116 -23.60 21.92 17.87
CA PRO A 116 -23.64 22.30 19.28
C PRO A 116 -24.34 23.67 19.45
N GLY A 117 -25.27 23.76 20.39
CA GLY A 117 -25.99 24.99 20.72
C GLY A 117 -27.46 24.76 21.07
N ASP A 118 -28.19 25.85 21.27
CA ASP A 118 -29.64 25.81 21.53
C ASP A 118 -30.47 25.73 20.22
N GLU A 119 -29.87 26.08 19.09
CA GLU A 119 -30.54 26.00 17.78
C GLU A 119 -30.43 24.57 17.22
N PRO A 120 -31.55 23.95 16.82
CA PRO A 120 -31.52 22.62 16.20
C PRO A 120 -30.78 22.68 14.86
N GLY A 121 -29.94 21.69 14.57
CA GLY A 121 -29.24 21.59 13.30
C GLY A 121 -28.31 20.39 13.23
N TYR A 122 -27.86 20.06 12.02
CA TYR A 122 -26.98 18.93 11.75
C TYR A 122 -25.84 19.32 10.81
N VAL A 123 -24.67 18.74 11.05
CA VAL A 123 -23.53 18.75 10.13
C VAL A 123 -23.44 17.37 9.49
N ILE A 124 -23.50 17.33 8.16
CA ILE A 124 -23.51 16.11 7.38
C ILE A 124 -22.19 16.05 6.60
N GLY A 125 -21.33 15.10 6.98
CA GLY A 125 -20.14 14.75 6.23
C GLY A 125 -20.43 13.61 5.26
N SER A 126 -19.88 13.68 4.06
CA SER A 126 -19.97 12.64 3.04
C SER A 126 -18.61 12.42 2.39
N GLY A 127 -18.31 11.19 1.99
CA GLY A 127 -17.07 10.90 1.25
C GLY A 127 -17.01 9.46 0.78
N LEU A 128 -16.17 9.21 -0.23
CA LEU A 128 -15.87 7.87 -0.71
C LEU A 128 -14.48 7.46 -0.19
N TYR A 129 -14.39 6.28 0.41
CA TYR A 129 -13.15 5.79 1.05
C TYR A 129 -12.77 4.40 0.55
N VAL A 130 -11.48 4.11 0.45
CA VAL A 130 -10.95 2.75 0.27
C VAL A 130 -10.07 2.44 1.47
N GLY A 131 -10.55 1.58 2.37
CA GLY A 131 -9.99 1.52 3.71
C GLY A 131 -10.23 2.84 4.44
N ASP A 132 -9.16 3.51 4.86
CA ASP A 132 -9.21 4.80 5.54
C ASP A 132 -8.82 5.99 4.64
N ASP A 133 -8.40 5.72 3.41
CA ASP A 133 -7.96 6.73 2.47
C ASP A 133 -9.14 7.29 1.66
N PRO A 134 -9.35 8.62 1.61
CA PRO A 134 -10.38 9.22 0.79
C PRO A 134 -10.04 9.08 -0.70
N VAL A 135 -11.06 8.84 -1.52
CA VAL A 135 -10.94 8.74 -2.98
C VAL A 135 -11.13 10.12 -3.60
N GLY A 136 -10.04 10.70 -4.10
CA GLY A 136 -10.05 12.01 -4.75
C GLY A 136 -10.63 13.12 -3.87
N ASP A 137 -11.33 14.07 -4.48
CA ASP A 137 -12.00 15.18 -3.77
C ASP A 137 -13.46 14.85 -3.41
N SER A 138 -13.74 13.58 -3.08
CA SER A 138 -15.10 13.14 -2.78
C SER A 138 -15.62 13.64 -1.42
N VAL A 139 -14.72 14.02 -0.51
CA VAL A 139 -15.06 14.44 0.84
C VAL A 139 -15.72 15.81 0.82
N HIS A 140 -16.92 15.88 1.38
CA HIS A 140 -17.70 17.10 1.49
C HIS A 140 -18.38 17.17 2.85
N GLU A 141 -18.57 18.39 3.37
CA GLU A 141 -19.27 18.63 4.62
C GLU A 141 -20.28 19.75 4.36
N THR A 142 -21.55 19.50 4.65
CA THR A 142 -22.61 20.51 4.60
C THR A 142 -23.21 20.69 5.99
N GLU A 143 -23.34 21.94 6.41
CA GLU A 143 -24.09 22.32 7.60
C GLU A 143 -25.55 22.64 7.23
N CYS A 144 -26.48 22.14 8.05
CA CYS A 144 -27.91 22.30 7.91
C CYS A 144 -28.44 22.88 9.23
N ARG A 145 -28.74 24.18 9.22
CA ARG A 145 -29.26 24.90 10.39
C ARG A 145 -30.78 24.88 10.41
N LEU A 146 -31.35 24.82 11.61
CA LEU A 146 -32.79 24.82 11.85
C LEU A 146 -33.54 23.69 11.15
N CYS A 147 -32.85 22.58 10.85
CA CYS A 147 -33.45 21.47 10.13
C CYS A 147 -33.85 20.31 11.03
N THR A 148 -34.95 19.70 10.63
CA THR A 148 -35.55 18.54 11.28
C THR A 148 -34.78 17.26 10.94
N GLU A 149 -35.08 16.18 11.66
CA GLU A 149 -34.53 14.86 11.38
C GLU A 149 -34.82 14.40 9.94
N GLY A 150 -36.02 14.71 9.42
CA GLY A 150 -36.43 14.37 8.05
C GLY A 150 -35.57 15.10 7.01
N GLU A 151 -35.36 16.39 7.18
CA GLU A 151 -34.52 17.20 6.28
C GLU A 151 -33.05 16.78 6.33
N ALA A 152 -32.55 16.35 7.50
CA ALA A 152 -31.21 15.78 7.62
C ALA A 152 -31.07 14.48 6.81
N VAL A 153 -32.08 13.60 6.83
CA VAL A 153 -32.11 12.37 6.02
C VAL A 153 -32.18 12.69 4.52
N GLU A 154 -33.00 13.65 4.09
CA GLU A 154 -33.09 14.08 2.69
C GLU A 154 -31.76 14.66 2.20
N ARG A 155 -31.10 15.46 3.04
CA ARG A 155 -29.79 16.03 2.74
C ARG A 155 -28.71 14.96 2.66
N GLY A 156 -28.68 14.02 3.61
CA GLY A 156 -27.77 12.87 3.56
C GLY A 156 -27.99 11.98 2.34
N THR A 157 -29.24 11.79 1.91
CA THR A 157 -29.58 11.07 0.69
C THR A 157 -29.06 11.78 -0.56
N SER A 158 -29.20 13.10 -0.61
CA SER A 158 -28.66 13.93 -1.70
C SER A 158 -27.13 13.80 -1.80
N GLU A 159 -26.44 13.69 -0.66
CA GLU A 159 -24.99 13.44 -0.64
C GLU A 159 -24.61 12.04 -1.15
N ILE A 160 -25.41 11.01 -0.88
CA ILE A 160 -25.21 9.67 -1.45
C ILE A 160 -25.33 9.72 -2.98
N GLU A 161 -26.35 10.40 -3.50
CA GLU A 161 -26.55 10.56 -4.96
C GLU A 161 -25.39 11.32 -5.61
N ARG A 162 -24.86 12.36 -4.95
CA ARG A 162 -23.67 13.09 -5.39
C ARG A 162 -22.43 12.20 -5.51
N LEU A 163 -22.31 11.17 -4.66
CA LEU A 163 -21.16 10.26 -4.63
C LEU A 163 -21.22 9.12 -5.66
N VAL A 164 -22.38 8.82 -6.24
CA VAL A 164 -22.56 7.80 -7.30
C VAL A 164 -21.56 7.94 -8.46
N PRO A 165 -21.36 9.12 -9.09
CA PRO A 165 -20.38 9.25 -10.17
C PRO A 165 -18.96 8.89 -9.72
N PHE A 166 -18.55 9.28 -8.51
CA PHE A 166 -17.22 8.94 -7.97
C PHE A 166 -17.02 7.42 -7.83
N VAL A 167 -18.06 6.69 -7.43
CA VAL A 167 -18.01 5.21 -7.35
C VAL A 167 -17.80 4.59 -8.74
N ARG A 168 -18.49 5.13 -9.76
CA ARG A 168 -18.39 4.65 -11.14
C ARG A 168 -17.00 4.92 -11.73
N ASP A 169 -16.50 6.13 -11.54
CA ASP A 169 -15.17 6.53 -11.98
C ASP A 169 -14.08 5.67 -11.32
N PHE A 170 -14.22 5.42 -10.01
CA PHE A 170 -13.34 4.51 -9.28
C PHE A 170 -13.36 3.09 -9.86
N ALA A 171 -14.55 2.53 -10.10
CA ALA A 171 -14.70 1.18 -10.65
C ALA A 171 -14.09 1.07 -12.06
N GLN A 172 -14.24 2.10 -12.88
CA GLN A 172 -13.61 2.17 -14.20
C GLN A 172 -12.09 2.24 -14.10
N ALA A 173 -11.54 3.10 -13.25
CA ALA A 173 -10.11 3.22 -13.04
C ALA A 173 -9.50 1.91 -12.55
N GLU A 174 -10.16 1.20 -11.64
CA GLU A 174 -9.69 -0.11 -11.15
C GLU A 174 -9.70 -1.16 -12.27
N ARG A 175 -10.74 -1.17 -13.12
CA ARG A 175 -10.80 -2.06 -14.28
C ARG A 175 -9.67 -1.80 -15.25
N GLU A 176 -9.41 -0.53 -15.59
CA GLU A 176 -8.32 -0.14 -16.48
C GLU A 176 -6.96 -0.53 -15.91
N ALA A 177 -6.76 -0.31 -14.60
CA ALA A 177 -5.54 -0.73 -13.90
C ALA A 177 -5.34 -2.26 -13.95
N ARG A 178 -6.40 -3.04 -13.75
CA ARG A 178 -6.36 -4.50 -13.87
C ARG A 178 -6.08 -4.97 -15.30
N LEU A 179 -6.69 -4.34 -16.30
CA LEU A 179 -6.42 -4.64 -17.71
C LEU A 179 -4.96 -4.35 -18.08
N LYS A 180 -4.42 -3.22 -17.59
CA LYS A 180 -3.02 -2.86 -17.79
C LYS A 180 -2.06 -3.80 -17.05
N ALA A 181 -2.42 -4.26 -15.85
CA ALA A 181 -1.61 -5.22 -15.09
C ALA A 181 -1.68 -6.65 -15.66
N ALA A 182 -2.78 -7.01 -16.32
CA ALA A 182 -2.94 -8.28 -17.00
C ALA A 182 -2.30 -8.30 -18.39
N ALA A 183 -1.98 -7.14 -18.97
CA ALA A 183 -1.21 -7.08 -20.21
C ALA A 183 0.15 -7.76 -19.99
N PRO A 184 0.59 -8.64 -20.90
CA PRO A 184 1.88 -9.29 -20.77
C PRO A 184 2.97 -8.21 -20.60
N PRO A 185 3.95 -8.42 -19.71
CA PRO A 185 5.07 -7.50 -19.56
C PRO A 185 5.64 -7.20 -20.95
N PRO A 186 5.93 -5.93 -21.28
CA PRO A 186 6.53 -5.60 -22.56
C PRO A 186 7.74 -6.49 -22.73
N GLU A 187 7.76 -7.25 -23.83
CA GLU A 187 8.82 -8.22 -24.11
C GLU A 187 10.15 -7.46 -24.00
N LEU A 188 10.95 -7.82 -23.01
CA LEU A 188 12.22 -7.13 -22.77
C LEU A 188 13.01 -7.18 -24.08
N PRO A 189 13.53 -6.05 -24.56
CA PRO A 189 14.37 -6.07 -25.75
C PRO A 189 15.45 -7.13 -25.52
N LYS A 190 15.51 -8.09 -26.44
CA LYS A 190 16.40 -9.25 -26.36
C LYS A 190 17.80 -8.72 -26.02
N PRO A 191 18.42 -9.13 -24.89
CA PRO A 191 19.70 -8.59 -24.49
C PRO A 191 20.69 -8.78 -25.64
N GLU A 192 21.21 -7.66 -26.15
CA GLU A 192 22.31 -7.70 -27.09
C GLU A 192 23.45 -8.48 -26.40
N PRO A 193 24.06 -9.47 -27.07
CA PRO A 193 25.07 -10.33 -26.44
C PRO A 193 26.15 -9.44 -25.83
N PRO A 194 26.41 -9.57 -24.51
CA PRO A 194 27.34 -8.67 -23.85
C PRO A 194 28.73 -8.82 -24.50
N PRO A 195 29.47 -7.70 -24.65
CA PRO A 195 30.85 -7.78 -25.10
C PRO A 195 31.64 -8.75 -24.19
N PRO A 196 32.60 -9.51 -24.77
CA PRO A 196 33.33 -10.53 -24.03
C PRO A 196 33.91 -9.96 -22.73
N PRO A 197 33.70 -10.62 -21.58
CA PRO A 197 34.02 -10.04 -20.29
C PRO A 197 35.53 -9.79 -20.19
N LYS A 198 35.94 -8.52 -20.10
CA LYS A 198 37.28 -8.15 -19.66
C LYS A 198 37.49 -8.73 -18.25
N GLY A 199 38.46 -9.63 -18.10
CA GLY A 199 38.67 -10.37 -16.86
C GLY A 199 38.87 -9.45 -15.66
N LEU A 200 37.98 -9.55 -14.66
CA LEU A 200 38.14 -8.82 -13.40
C LEU A 200 39.36 -9.35 -12.63
N GLY A 201 40.13 -8.44 -12.02
CA GLY A 201 41.22 -8.79 -11.12
C GLY A 201 40.73 -9.55 -9.88
N GLY A 202 41.66 -10.15 -9.11
CA GLY A 202 41.31 -10.94 -7.93
C GLY A 202 40.46 -10.19 -6.89
N ARG A 203 40.62 -8.87 -6.79
CA ARG A 203 39.81 -8.00 -5.90
C ARG A 203 38.40 -7.77 -6.44
N GLY A 204 38.23 -7.63 -7.75
CA GLY A 204 36.92 -7.56 -8.39
C GLY A 204 36.10 -8.84 -8.21
N LYS A 205 36.75 -10.02 -8.31
CA LYS A 205 36.08 -11.31 -8.03
C LYS A 205 35.61 -11.41 -6.57
N ALA A 206 36.43 -10.98 -5.63
CA ALA A 206 36.05 -10.94 -4.21
C ALA A 206 34.86 -9.98 -3.99
N GLY A 207 34.86 -8.80 -4.62
CA GLY A 207 33.75 -7.85 -4.53
C GLY A 207 32.42 -8.40 -5.07
N VAL A 208 32.44 -9.08 -6.22
CA VAL A 208 31.24 -9.71 -6.81
C VAL A 208 30.73 -10.84 -5.92
N ALA A 209 31.61 -11.69 -5.39
CA ALA A 209 31.21 -12.76 -4.46
C ALA A 209 30.57 -12.19 -3.18
N LEU A 210 31.14 -11.11 -2.63
CA LEU A 210 30.62 -10.46 -1.43
C LEU A 210 29.27 -9.77 -1.68
N LEU A 211 29.07 -9.16 -2.85
CA LEU A 211 27.77 -8.61 -3.25
C LEU A 211 26.71 -9.70 -3.45
N ALA A 212 27.07 -10.83 -4.07
CA ALA A 212 26.13 -11.95 -4.25
C ALA A 212 25.68 -12.53 -2.90
N VAL A 213 26.64 -12.80 -2.00
CA VAL A 213 26.35 -13.33 -0.66
C VAL A 213 25.57 -12.30 0.18
N GLY A 214 25.98 -11.03 0.16
CA GLY A 214 25.29 -9.95 0.88
C GLY A 214 23.87 -9.72 0.36
N GLY A 215 23.66 -9.78 -0.96
CA GLY A 215 22.36 -9.65 -1.59
C GLY A 215 21.39 -10.77 -1.19
N VAL A 216 21.85 -12.03 -1.22
CA VAL A 216 21.05 -13.18 -0.74
C VAL A 216 20.71 -13.01 0.74
N GLY A 217 21.68 -12.65 1.59
CA GLY A 217 21.45 -12.41 3.01
C GLY A 217 20.44 -11.30 3.30
N PHE A 218 20.52 -10.20 2.54
CA PHE A 218 19.58 -9.08 2.66
C PHE A 218 18.14 -9.49 2.30
N VAL A 219 17.95 -10.22 1.19
CA VAL A 219 16.60 -10.69 0.77
C VAL A 219 16.00 -11.64 1.80
N VAL A 220 16.78 -12.59 2.32
CA VAL A 220 16.31 -13.52 3.36
C VAL A 220 15.97 -12.77 4.65
N GLY A 221 16.82 -11.83 5.08
CA GLY A 221 16.58 -11.01 6.27
C GLY A 221 15.32 -10.15 6.16
N LEU A 222 15.08 -9.55 4.99
CA LEU A 222 13.86 -8.78 4.72
C LEU A 222 12.61 -9.66 4.78
N GLY A 223 12.66 -10.87 4.21
CA GLY A 223 11.55 -11.84 4.28
C GLY A 223 11.22 -12.26 5.71
N LEU A 224 12.25 -12.47 6.55
CA LEU A 224 12.06 -12.80 7.97
C LEU A 224 11.53 -11.62 8.80
N ALA A 225 11.88 -10.39 8.44
CA ALA A 225 11.42 -9.19 9.12
C ALA A 225 9.94 -8.87 8.85
N ILE A 226 9.44 -9.16 7.63
CA ILE A 226 8.06 -8.87 7.21
C ILE A 226 7.09 -9.97 7.67
N LYS A 227 7.56 -11.20 7.88
CA LYS A 227 6.70 -12.33 8.25
C LYS A 227 5.99 -12.06 9.58
N GLN A 228 4.65 -12.07 9.56
CA GLN A 228 3.84 -11.86 10.76
C GLN A 228 4.05 -13.02 11.76
N PRO A 229 4.04 -12.74 13.08
CA PRO A 229 4.11 -13.79 14.10
C PRO A 229 2.95 -14.77 13.90
N ARG A 230 3.26 -16.06 13.77
CA ARG A 230 2.23 -17.10 13.84
C ARG A 230 2.10 -17.55 15.30
N PRO A 231 0.89 -17.68 15.83
CA PRO A 231 0.66 -18.33 17.12
C PRO A 231 1.24 -19.74 17.09
N ASP A 232 1.93 -20.12 18.17
CA ASP A 232 2.43 -21.47 18.34
C ASP A 232 1.23 -22.43 18.50
N PRO A 233 1.08 -23.48 17.66
CA PRO A 233 -0.04 -24.40 17.72
C PRO A 233 -0.16 -25.13 19.07
N ASP A 234 0.94 -25.30 19.80
CA ASP A 234 0.94 -26.06 21.05
C ASP A 234 0.81 -25.15 22.30
N MET A 235 1.09 -23.85 22.15
CA MET A 235 1.01 -22.86 23.24
C MET A 235 0.50 -21.49 22.73
N PRO A 236 -0.83 -21.30 22.60
CA PRO A 236 -1.41 -20.10 21.99
C PRO A 236 -1.16 -18.80 22.79
N LEU A 237 -0.66 -18.91 24.02
CA LEU A 237 -0.25 -17.79 24.86
C LEU A 237 1.20 -17.32 24.61
N TYR A 238 2.02 -18.12 23.91
CA TYR A 238 3.38 -17.75 23.53
C TYR A 238 3.44 -17.40 22.04
N SER A 239 3.97 -16.22 21.74
CA SER A 239 4.27 -15.82 20.36
C SER A 239 5.78 -15.96 20.11
N ILE A 240 6.15 -16.86 19.21
CA ILE A 240 7.54 -16.97 18.76
C ILE A 240 7.78 -15.85 17.75
N SER A 241 8.44 -14.78 18.21
CA SER A 241 8.82 -13.67 17.34
C SER A 241 10.13 -13.97 16.61
N THR A 242 10.08 -14.08 15.28
CA THR A 242 11.28 -14.17 14.42
C THR A 242 11.90 -12.81 14.09
N ARG A 243 11.27 -11.72 14.53
CA ARG A 243 11.72 -10.34 14.26
C ARG A 243 13.17 -10.06 14.71
N PRO A 244 13.64 -10.46 15.91
CA PRO A 244 15.02 -10.17 16.30
C PRO A 244 16.04 -10.87 15.40
N ALA A 245 15.76 -12.10 14.97
CA ALA A 245 16.60 -12.82 14.01
C ALA A 245 16.57 -12.16 12.61
N GLY A 246 15.41 -11.66 12.18
CA GLY A 246 15.28 -10.92 10.92
C GLY A 246 16.10 -9.63 10.90
N VAL A 247 16.05 -8.83 11.98
CA VAL A 247 16.84 -7.59 12.07
C VAL A 247 18.35 -7.86 12.08
N ALA A 248 18.79 -8.91 12.79
CA ALA A 248 20.20 -9.28 12.83
C ALA A 248 20.74 -9.76 11.46
N THR A 249 19.96 -10.55 10.73
CA THR A 249 20.36 -11.02 9.39
C THR A 249 20.37 -9.88 8.36
N LEU A 250 19.43 -8.95 8.45
CA LEU A 250 19.36 -7.77 7.58
C LEU A 250 20.58 -6.84 7.78
N SER A 251 20.99 -6.59 9.03
CA SER A 251 22.15 -5.73 9.31
C SER A 251 23.47 -6.34 8.82
N ILE A 252 23.66 -7.64 8.99
CA ILE A 252 24.83 -8.37 8.46
C ILE A 252 24.84 -8.33 6.93
N GLY A 253 23.70 -8.58 6.28
CA GLY A 253 23.56 -8.53 4.82
C GLY A 253 23.88 -7.15 4.24
N LEU A 254 23.37 -6.09 4.87
CA LEU A 254 23.64 -4.70 4.48
C LEU A 254 25.13 -4.35 4.61
N ALA A 255 25.77 -4.71 5.73
CA ALA A 255 27.20 -4.45 5.95
C ALA A 255 28.08 -5.16 4.92
N ALA A 256 27.74 -6.41 4.58
CA ALA A 256 28.41 -7.17 3.52
C ALA A 256 28.22 -6.51 2.14
N ALA A 257 27.01 -6.08 1.80
CA ALA A 257 26.72 -5.41 0.52
C ALA A 257 27.50 -4.09 0.37
N ILE A 258 27.55 -3.26 1.42
CA ILE A 258 28.32 -2.01 1.43
C ILE A 258 29.82 -2.31 1.23
N THR A 259 30.35 -3.30 1.95
CA THR A 259 31.76 -3.69 1.84
C THR A 259 32.09 -4.21 0.43
N GLY A 260 31.21 -5.04 -0.15
CA GLY A 260 31.34 -5.52 -1.53
C GLY A 260 31.34 -4.38 -2.56
N ALA A 261 30.44 -3.40 -2.40
CA ALA A 261 30.37 -2.22 -3.27
C ALA A 261 31.65 -1.37 -3.18
N VAL A 262 32.21 -1.16 -1.99
CA VAL A 262 33.47 -0.41 -1.81
C VAL A 262 34.65 -1.13 -2.47
N LEU A 263 34.78 -2.45 -2.29
CA LEU A 263 35.83 -3.23 -2.94
C LEU A 263 35.73 -3.17 -4.47
N LEU A 264 34.51 -3.24 -5.01
CA LEU A 264 34.26 -3.13 -6.45
C LEU A 264 34.62 -1.75 -6.99
N ALA A 265 34.29 -0.68 -6.26
CA ALA A 265 34.64 0.69 -6.62
C ALA A 265 36.16 0.91 -6.62
N LEU A 266 36.88 0.34 -5.65
CA LEU A 266 38.34 0.40 -5.58
C LEU A 266 39.00 -0.37 -6.74
N ASP A 267 38.47 -1.53 -7.12
CA ASP A 267 38.97 -2.30 -8.26
C ASP A 267 38.75 -1.56 -9.59
N ARG A 268 37.56 -0.99 -9.80
CA ARG A 268 37.27 -0.10 -10.94
C ARG A 268 38.23 1.09 -11.00
N LYS A 269 38.47 1.76 -9.87
CA LYS A 269 39.39 2.91 -9.81
C LYS A 269 40.83 2.51 -10.10
N ALA A 270 41.26 1.32 -9.66
CA ALA A 270 42.58 0.78 -9.97
C ALA A 270 42.71 0.38 -11.46
N ALA A 271 41.66 -0.16 -12.06
CA ALA A 271 41.61 -0.49 -13.49
C ALA A 271 41.70 0.78 -14.35
N HIS A 272 41.00 1.85 -14.00
CA HIS A 272 41.09 3.14 -14.70
C HIS A 272 42.47 3.81 -14.58
N ARG A 273 43.22 3.57 -13.49
CA ARG A 273 44.60 4.09 -13.35
C ARG A 273 45.64 3.32 -14.17
N ARG A 274 45.30 2.14 -14.72
CA ARG A 274 46.15 1.39 -15.65
C ARG A 274 45.89 1.75 -17.11
N VAL A 275 45.30 2.90 -17.39
CA VAL A 275 45.42 3.52 -18.72
C VAL A 275 46.84 4.07 -18.82
N SER A 276 47.77 3.21 -19.22
CA SER A 276 49.13 3.61 -19.52
C SER A 276 49.11 4.51 -20.75
N TRP A 277 49.52 5.76 -20.57
CA TRP A 277 49.90 6.61 -21.69
C TRP A 277 51.14 5.98 -22.34
N LEU A 278 50.94 5.21 -23.40
CA LEU A 278 52.03 4.75 -24.24
C LEU A 278 52.37 5.89 -25.20
N PRO A 279 53.61 6.41 -25.20
CA PRO A 279 54.01 7.38 -26.22
C PRO A 279 53.95 6.71 -27.59
N SER A 280 52.95 7.07 -28.39
CA SER A 280 52.87 6.61 -29.78
C SER A 280 53.80 7.47 -30.62
N VAL A 281 54.94 6.91 -31.05
CA VAL A 281 55.86 7.55 -32.01
C VAL A 281 55.50 7.06 -33.41
N GLY A 282 54.76 7.86 -34.16
CA GLY A 282 54.48 7.64 -35.58
C GLY A 282 55.38 8.50 -36.47
N ARG A 283 55.70 8.03 -37.69
CA ARG A 283 56.46 8.79 -38.69
C ARG A 283 55.67 10.05 -39.08
N GLY A 284 56.02 11.19 -38.46
CA GLY A 284 55.54 12.53 -38.85
C GLY A 284 54.82 13.33 -37.77
N ALA A 285 54.48 12.75 -36.61
CA ALA A 285 53.87 13.50 -35.51
C ALA A 285 54.18 12.87 -34.14
N ALA A 286 54.72 13.66 -33.22
CA ALA A 286 54.77 13.32 -31.81
C ALA A 286 53.47 13.80 -31.16
N GLY A 287 52.61 12.87 -30.76
CA GLY A 287 51.34 13.17 -30.10
C GLY A 287 51.00 12.13 -29.04
N LEU A 288 50.35 12.56 -27.96
CA LEU A 288 49.76 11.67 -26.97
C LEU A 288 48.44 11.14 -27.56
N SER A 289 48.45 9.94 -28.14
CA SER A 289 47.19 9.28 -28.54
C SER A 289 46.63 8.51 -27.35
N LEU A 290 45.36 8.77 -27.02
CA LEU A 290 44.63 8.02 -26.01
C LEU A 290 44.11 6.72 -26.63
N ALA A 291 45.00 5.73 -26.81
CA ALA A 291 44.61 4.41 -27.28
C ALA A 291 43.98 3.61 -26.13
N GLY A 292 42.72 3.89 -25.83
CA GLY A 292 41.88 3.04 -24.98
C GLY A 292 41.08 2.08 -25.86
N SER A 293 41.22 0.76 -25.66
CA SER A 293 40.17 -0.15 -26.12
C SER A 293 38.97 0.05 -25.18
N PHE A 294 37.96 0.80 -25.65
CA PHE A 294 36.67 0.86 -24.98
C PHE A 294 36.05 -0.54 -24.96
#